data_AF-A0A7Y5QEN6-F1
#
_entry.id   AF-A0A7Y5QEN6-F1
#
_cell.length_a   1.000
_cell.length_b   1.000
_cell.length_c   1.000
_cell.angle_alpha   90.00
_cell.angle_beta   90.00
_cell.angle_gamma   90.00
#
_symmetry.space_group_name_H-M   'P 1'
#
loop_
_entity.id
_entity.type
_entity.pdbx_description
1 polymer ?
#
loop_
_entity_poly.entity_id
_entity_poly.type
_entity_poly.pdbx_seq_one_letter_code
_entity_poly.pdbx_strand_id
1 'polypeptide(L)'
;MNPLTEMYEQLAVSLTADPLLLLASAVAAFDPFWADFDEADIDYDTDPLTIAVQVTRGAFPDIYAEAVERLRAGAPYGEMDRLLCKAISAKGIPLDDLDTIGWGVPMTAVGVDLEDPEFYAVHTDLLPVLAPFGIDMPEGETYSVDLPECVHKVGCAIATSLHEQSDPALRQIGWLFGWLFSCTGNSLVDYNDEALAEIPPLSWSADDIAFAVELIEEADGIMRDVQMGLDLLKTTPELMTALERNIATLYRELKKKGKLDERIIRLEWEGAGSRADGTAIVDIGVLQLRRDAT
;
A
#
# COMPACT_ATOMS: atom_id res chain seq x y z
N MET A 1 -47.58 48.41 11.26
CA MET A 1 -46.59 47.36 10.96
C MET A 1 -47.34 46.12 10.50
N ASN A 2 -46.75 45.32 9.62
CA ASN A 2 -47.36 44.08 9.15
C ASN A 2 -47.07 42.97 10.19
N PRO A 3 -48.08 42.35 10.81
CA PRO A 3 -47.89 41.35 11.85
C PRO A 3 -47.08 40.13 11.38
N LEU A 4 -47.09 39.82 10.08
CA LEU A 4 -46.23 38.76 9.51
C LEU A 4 -44.74 39.15 9.52
N THR A 5 -44.43 40.44 9.31
CA THR A 5 -43.06 40.95 9.35
C THR A 5 -42.51 40.97 10.78
N GLU A 6 -43.34 41.37 11.76
CA GLU A 6 -42.96 41.31 13.18
C GLU A 6 -42.71 39.87 13.65
N MET A 7 -43.54 38.92 13.21
CA MET A 7 -43.37 37.51 13.56
C MET A 7 -42.10 36.92 12.93
N TYR A 8 -41.78 37.30 11.68
CA TYR A 8 -40.54 36.91 11.02
C TYR A 8 -39.30 37.46 11.73
N GLU A 9 -39.31 38.73 12.12
CA GLU A 9 -38.21 39.36 12.86
C GLU A 9 -38.01 38.70 14.23
N GLN A 10 -39.08 38.39 14.96
CA GLN A 10 -39.00 37.69 16.25
C GLN A 10 -38.47 36.25 16.11
N LEU A 11 -38.87 35.54 15.05
CA LEU A 11 -38.34 34.22 14.72
C LEU A 11 -36.85 34.30 14.37
N ALA A 12 -36.43 35.26 13.54
CA ALA A 12 -35.03 35.45 13.17
C ALA A 12 -34.14 35.79 14.38
N VAL A 13 -34.61 36.67 15.27
CA VAL A 13 -33.92 36.98 16.53
C VAL A 13 -33.82 35.75 17.43
N SER A 14 -34.90 34.97 17.55
CA SER A 14 -34.90 33.76 18.39
C SER A 14 -34.01 32.66 17.81
N LEU A 15 -33.98 32.49 16.48
CA LEU A 15 -33.12 31.55 15.76
C LEU A 15 -31.63 31.88 15.91
N THR A 16 -31.28 33.17 15.93
CA THR A 16 -29.88 33.63 16.06
C THR A 16 -29.42 33.77 17.52
N ALA A 17 -30.34 33.82 18.48
CA ALA A 17 -30.03 33.94 19.90
C ALA A 17 -29.56 32.62 20.54
N ASP A 18 -29.95 31.47 19.98
CA ASP A 18 -29.48 30.15 20.39
C ASP A 18 -28.38 29.66 19.42
N PRO A 19 -27.12 29.57 19.87
CA PRO A 19 -26.01 29.12 19.03
C PRO A 19 -26.20 27.72 18.44
N LEU A 20 -26.89 26.81 19.13
CA LEU A 20 -27.14 25.45 18.64
C LEU A 20 -28.19 25.46 17.54
N LEU A 21 -29.25 26.26 17.71
CA LEU A 21 -30.30 26.41 16.71
C LEU A 21 -29.80 27.15 15.47
N LEU A 22 -28.91 28.12 15.65
CA LEU A 22 -28.23 28.80 14.56
C LEU A 22 -27.32 27.85 13.79
N LEU A 23 -26.55 26.99 14.49
CA LEU A 23 -25.72 25.97 13.87
C LEU A 23 -26.58 24.94 13.11
N ALA A 24 -27.66 24.43 13.71
CA ALA A 24 -28.58 23.51 13.05
C ALA A 24 -29.22 24.13 11.81
N SER A 25 -29.60 25.42 11.87
CA SER A 25 -30.13 26.15 10.73
C SER A 25 -29.09 26.34 9.62
N ALA A 26 -27.82 26.57 9.99
CA ALA A 26 -26.72 26.65 9.05
C ALA A 26 -26.46 25.31 8.38
N VAL A 27 -26.42 24.20 9.13
CA VAL A 27 -26.29 22.84 8.59
C VAL A 27 -27.43 22.54 7.62
N ALA A 28 -28.69 22.75 8.03
CA ALA A 28 -29.84 22.50 7.15
C ALA A 28 -29.85 23.37 5.88
N ALA A 29 -29.23 24.56 5.91
CA ALA A 29 -29.11 25.43 4.75
C ALA A 29 -27.89 25.09 3.86
N PHE A 30 -26.78 24.67 4.46
CA PHE A 30 -25.48 24.60 3.79
C PHE A 30 -24.98 23.18 3.52
N ASP A 31 -25.47 22.17 4.23
CA ASP A 31 -25.20 20.76 3.95
C ASP A 31 -26.42 20.20 3.20
N PRO A 32 -26.34 19.92 1.87
CA PRO A 32 -27.47 19.37 1.14
C PRO A 32 -27.85 17.95 1.54
N PHE A 33 -26.98 17.24 2.26
CA PHE A 33 -27.16 15.83 2.62
C PHE A 33 -27.33 15.61 4.13
N TRP A 34 -27.63 16.67 4.87
CA TRP A 34 -27.75 16.63 6.33
C TRP A 34 -28.78 15.62 6.86
N ALA A 35 -29.80 15.29 6.07
CA ALA A 35 -30.87 14.37 6.45
C ALA A 35 -30.70 12.95 5.86
N ASP A 36 -29.80 12.78 4.89
CA ASP A 36 -29.74 11.58 4.06
C ASP A 36 -28.72 10.54 4.58
N PHE A 37 -27.69 10.98 5.32
CA PHE A 37 -26.52 10.15 5.67
C PHE A 37 -26.31 9.92 7.17
N ASP A 38 -27.27 10.28 8.04
CA ASP A 38 -27.07 10.22 9.50
C ASP A 38 -27.20 8.79 10.10
N GLU A 39 -27.78 7.81 9.38
CA GLU A 39 -27.99 6.44 9.90
C GLU A 39 -27.86 5.30 8.86
N ALA A 40 -27.56 5.59 7.59
CA ALA A 40 -27.49 4.55 6.56
C ALA A 40 -26.05 4.00 6.43
N ASP A 41 -25.91 2.67 6.55
CA ASP A 41 -24.75 1.97 5.97
C ASP A 41 -24.56 2.47 4.53
N ILE A 42 -23.31 2.62 4.09
CA ILE A 42 -23.02 3.06 2.72
C ILE A 42 -23.70 2.08 1.76
N ASP A 43 -24.64 2.58 0.96
CA ASP A 43 -25.25 1.80 -0.11
C ASP A 43 -24.27 1.75 -1.28
N TYR A 44 -23.44 0.72 -1.28
CA TYR A 44 -22.41 0.50 -2.29
C TYR A 44 -22.96 0.22 -3.69
N ASP A 45 -24.28 0.02 -3.85
CA ASP A 45 -24.94 -0.15 -5.15
C ASP A 45 -25.42 1.19 -5.76
N THR A 46 -25.26 2.31 -5.05
CA THR A 46 -25.61 3.66 -5.53
C THR A 46 -24.53 4.23 -6.47
N ASP A 47 -24.83 5.35 -7.15
CA ASP A 47 -23.84 6.00 -8.01
C ASP A 47 -22.55 6.39 -7.25
N PRO A 48 -21.37 6.25 -7.87
CA PRO A 48 -20.08 6.47 -7.21
C PRO A 48 -19.89 7.85 -6.61
N LEU A 49 -20.50 8.88 -7.21
CA LEU A 49 -20.39 10.25 -6.70
C LEU A 49 -21.15 10.41 -5.38
N THR A 50 -22.34 9.83 -5.26
CA THR A 50 -23.09 9.81 -4.00
C THR A 50 -22.31 9.08 -2.90
N ILE A 51 -21.71 7.92 -3.22
CA ILE A 51 -20.86 7.19 -2.27
C ILE A 51 -19.68 8.06 -1.85
N ALA A 52 -18.99 8.71 -2.79
CA ALA A 52 -17.86 9.58 -2.51
C ALA A 52 -18.22 10.77 -1.61
N VAL A 53 -19.39 11.35 -1.82
CA VAL A 53 -19.91 12.44 -0.99
C VAL A 53 -20.24 11.96 0.43
N GLN A 54 -20.84 10.76 0.57
CA GLN A 54 -21.10 10.15 1.88
C GLN A 54 -19.78 9.82 2.63
N VAL A 55 -18.82 9.20 1.93
CA VAL A 55 -17.48 8.89 2.44
C VAL A 55 -16.78 10.16 2.91
N THR A 56 -16.69 11.19 2.06
CA THR A 56 -16.02 12.43 2.41
C THR A 56 -16.72 13.16 3.55
N ARG A 57 -18.06 13.12 3.67
CA ARG A 57 -18.77 13.71 4.82
C ARG A 57 -18.30 13.11 6.15
N GLY A 58 -18.10 11.80 6.21
CA GLY A 58 -17.68 11.10 7.42
C GLY A 58 -16.17 11.14 7.67
N ALA A 59 -15.38 10.81 6.64
CA ALA A 59 -13.95 10.60 6.76
C ALA A 59 -13.09 11.83 6.43
N PHE A 60 -13.56 12.71 5.53
CA PHE A 60 -12.80 13.86 5.03
C PHE A 60 -13.64 15.14 4.96
N PRO A 61 -14.07 15.70 6.11
CA PRO A 61 -15.03 16.81 6.12
C PRO A 61 -14.56 18.07 5.39
N ASP A 62 -13.24 18.28 5.28
CA ASP A 62 -12.63 19.35 4.49
C ASP A 62 -12.85 19.14 2.98
N ILE A 63 -12.63 17.92 2.49
CA ILE A 63 -12.88 17.54 1.10
C ILE A 63 -14.39 17.64 0.78
N TYR A 64 -15.23 17.18 1.71
CA TYR A 64 -16.68 17.25 1.58
C TYR A 64 -17.19 18.68 1.39
N ALA A 65 -16.70 19.62 2.20
CA ALA A 65 -17.10 21.02 2.11
C ALA A 65 -16.79 21.61 0.72
N GLU A 66 -15.59 21.33 0.19
CA GLU A 66 -15.22 21.75 -1.17
C GLU A 66 -16.10 21.08 -2.24
N ALA A 67 -16.37 19.78 -2.10
CA ALA A 67 -17.22 19.05 -3.02
C ALA A 67 -18.64 19.63 -3.08
N VAL A 68 -19.23 19.95 -1.93
CA VAL A 68 -20.56 20.59 -1.85
C VAL A 68 -20.59 21.96 -2.54
N GLU A 69 -19.54 22.77 -2.38
CA GLU A 69 -19.45 24.06 -3.08
C GLU A 69 -19.42 23.90 -4.61
N ARG A 70 -18.69 22.90 -5.11
CA ARG A 70 -18.60 22.59 -6.55
C ARG A 70 -19.90 22.03 -7.11
N LEU A 71 -20.55 21.14 -6.38
CA LEU A 71 -21.87 20.63 -6.76
C LEU A 71 -22.91 21.76 -6.87
N ARG A 72 -22.89 22.72 -5.94
CA ARG A 72 -23.76 23.91 -5.99
C ARG A 72 -23.47 24.82 -7.17
N ALA A 73 -22.22 24.88 -7.60
CA ALA A 73 -21.82 25.59 -8.82
C ALA A 73 -22.22 24.86 -10.11
N GLY A 74 -22.79 23.64 -10.01
CA GLY A 74 -23.21 22.83 -11.15
C GLY A 74 -22.05 22.12 -11.83
N ALA A 75 -20.98 21.78 -11.09
CA ALA A 75 -19.84 21.04 -11.61
C ALA A 75 -20.29 19.68 -12.21
N PRO A 76 -19.80 19.31 -13.41
CA PRO A 76 -20.11 18.04 -14.03
C PRO A 76 -19.38 16.88 -13.31
N TYR A 77 -19.88 15.66 -13.48
CA TYR A 77 -19.31 14.44 -12.86
C TYR A 77 -17.79 14.32 -13.06
N GLY A 78 -17.28 14.46 -14.29
CA GLY A 78 -15.84 14.33 -14.54
C GLY A 78 -14.95 15.44 -13.95
N GLU A 79 -15.53 16.56 -13.50
CA GLU A 79 -14.80 17.53 -12.65
C GLU A 79 -14.82 17.09 -11.19
N MET A 80 -15.95 16.58 -10.71
CA MET A 80 -16.11 16.07 -9.35
C MET A 80 -15.23 14.84 -9.08
N ASP A 81 -15.23 13.88 -9.99
CA ASP A 81 -14.39 12.69 -9.96
C ASP A 81 -12.92 13.06 -9.76
N ARG A 82 -12.35 13.86 -10.66
CA ARG A 82 -10.96 14.33 -10.53
C ARG A 82 -10.68 15.10 -9.25
N LEU A 83 -11.64 15.90 -8.78
CA LEU A 83 -11.46 16.67 -7.54
C LEU A 83 -11.37 15.73 -6.35
N LEU A 84 -12.32 14.80 -6.22
CA LEU A 84 -12.43 13.88 -5.11
C LEU A 84 -11.28 12.88 -5.10
N CYS A 85 -11.01 12.23 -6.23
CA CYS A 85 -9.88 11.31 -6.41
C CYS A 85 -8.54 11.97 -6.05
N LYS A 86 -8.29 13.19 -6.56
CA LYS A 86 -7.06 13.93 -6.24
C LYS A 86 -6.98 14.33 -4.76
N ALA A 87 -8.08 14.79 -4.17
CA ALA A 87 -8.10 15.25 -2.79
C ALA A 87 -7.91 14.09 -1.80
N ILE A 88 -8.55 12.95 -2.05
CA ILE A 88 -8.39 11.70 -1.27
C ILE A 88 -6.99 11.14 -1.45
N SER A 89 -6.47 11.11 -2.68
CA SER A 89 -5.09 10.72 -2.96
C SER A 89 -4.06 11.58 -2.22
N ALA A 90 -4.33 12.87 -2.05
CA ALA A 90 -3.47 13.74 -1.25
C ALA A 90 -3.45 13.41 0.26
N LYS A 91 -4.37 12.55 0.73
CA LYS A 91 -4.39 12.01 2.10
C LYS A 91 -3.61 10.68 2.22
N GLY A 92 -3.02 10.18 1.14
CA GLY A 92 -2.23 8.94 1.13
C GLY A 92 -2.99 7.69 0.67
N ILE A 93 -4.22 7.82 0.17
CA ILE A 93 -5.01 6.70 -0.37
C ILE A 93 -5.07 6.81 -1.90
N PRO A 94 -4.42 5.91 -2.67
CA PRO A 94 -4.39 5.99 -4.12
C PRO A 94 -5.79 5.73 -4.69
N LEU A 95 -6.45 6.78 -5.14
CA LEU A 95 -7.77 6.70 -5.74
C LEU A 95 -7.75 7.44 -7.08
N ASP A 96 -7.84 6.68 -8.17
CA ASP A 96 -7.77 7.18 -9.54
C ASP A 96 -9.14 7.31 -10.21
N ASP A 97 -10.13 6.54 -9.75
CA ASP A 97 -11.47 6.45 -10.30
C ASP A 97 -12.49 6.31 -9.17
N LEU A 98 -13.55 7.12 -9.18
CA LEU A 98 -14.62 6.98 -8.20
C LEU A 98 -15.35 5.65 -8.32
N ASP A 99 -15.36 4.97 -9.47
CA ASP A 99 -16.00 3.65 -9.62
C ASP A 99 -15.45 2.61 -8.62
N THR A 100 -14.23 2.81 -8.10
CA THR A 100 -13.63 1.90 -7.11
C THR A 100 -14.02 2.21 -5.66
N ILE A 101 -14.58 3.39 -5.38
CA ILE A 101 -14.81 3.87 -4.01
C ILE A 101 -15.83 3.03 -3.25
N GLY A 102 -16.75 2.39 -3.98
CA GLY A 102 -17.77 1.52 -3.43
C GLY A 102 -17.24 0.16 -2.95
N TRP A 103 -15.99 -0.18 -3.26
CA TRP A 103 -15.38 -1.44 -2.84
C TRP A 103 -14.60 -1.33 -1.53
N GLY A 104 -14.68 -0.19 -0.85
CA GLY A 104 -13.90 0.11 0.36
C GLY A 104 -12.67 0.96 0.07
N VAL A 105 -11.77 1.07 1.05
CA VAL A 105 -10.50 1.81 0.87
C VAL A 105 -9.64 1.03 -0.11
N PRO A 106 -9.23 1.63 -1.25
CA PRO A 106 -8.45 0.94 -2.26
C PRO A 106 -7.06 0.57 -1.71
N MET A 107 -6.72 -0.70 -1.86
CA MET A 107 -5.42 -1.27 -1.51
C MET A 107 -4.81 -1.88 -2.77
N THR A 108 -3.57 -1.51 -3.09
CA THR A 108 -2.85 -2.09 -4.23
C THR A 108 -2.04 -3.28 -3.74
N ALA A 109 -2.20 -4.43 -4.39
CA ALA A 109 -1.33 -5.57 -4.20
C ALA A 109 0.02 -5.26 -4.86
N VAL A 110 1.11 -5.42 -4.10
CA VAL A 110 2.46 -5.10 -4.57
C VAL A 110 3.32 -6.36 -4.68
N GLY A 111 2.81 -7.49 -4.18
CA GLY A 111 3.50 -8.78 -4.24
C GLY A 111 3.66 -9.30 -5.65
N VAL A 112 4.63 -10.22 -5.77
CA VAL A 112 5.02 -10.83 -7.04
C VAL A 112 4.47 -12.23 -7.12
N ASP A 113 3.96 -12.58 -8.30
CA ASP A 113 3.76 -13.96 -8.69
C ASP A 113 4.89 -14.40 -9.63
N LEU A 114 5.82 -15.22 -9.12
CA LEU A 114 6.92 -15.77 -9.91
C LEU A 114 6.45 -16.89 -10.85
N GLU A 115 5.23 -17.40 -10.70
CA GLU A 115 4.64 -18.38 -11.63
C GLU A 115 3.99 -17.68 -12.83
N ASP A 116 3.76 -16.36 -12.77
CA ASP A 116 3.21 -15.57 -13.87
C ASP A 116 4.28 -15.24 -14.93
N PRO A 117 4.14 -15.70 -16.19
CA PRO A 117 5.05 -15.36 -17.28
C PRO A 117 5.09 -13.86 -17.61
N GLU A 118 4.00 -13.11 -17.39
CA GLU A 118 3.94 -11.67 -17.69
C GLU A 118 4.86 -10.86 -16.78
N PHE A 119 5.03 -11.28 -15.52
CA PHE A 119 5.97 -10.69 -14.57
C PHE A 119 7.38 -10.56 -15.18
N TYR A 120 7.88 -11.63 -15.81
CA TYR A 120 9.21 -11.64 -16.42
C TYR A 120 9.31 -10.80 -17.70
N ALA A 121 8.20 -10.64 -18.43
CA ALA A 121 8.13 -9.77 -19.60
C ALA A 121 8.17 -8.29 -19.22
N VAL A 122 7.56 -7.92 -18.08
CA VAL A 122 7.57 -6.55 -17.53
C VAL A 122 8.89 -6.25 -16.83
N HIS A 123 9.39 -7.18 -16.02
CA HIS A 123 10.57 -6.99 -15.16
C HIS A 123 11.83 -7.67 -15.70
N THR A 124 12.16 -7.41 -16.97
CA THR A 124 13.36 -7.96 -17.63
C THR A 124 14.67 -7.66 -16.91
N ASP A 125 14.69 -6.61 -16.08
CA ASP A 125 15.83 -6.17 -15.31
C ASP A 125 16.08 -6.99 -14.04
N LEU A 126 15.11 -7.82 -13.62
CA LEU A 126 15.23 -8.80 -12.53
C LEU A 126 15.77 -10.15 -13.01
N LEU A 127 15.76 -10.42 -14.32
CA LEU A 127 16.22 -11.70 -14.88
C LEU A 127 17.64 -12.10 -14.46
N PRO A 128 18.64 -11.19 -14.46
CA PRO A 128 19.98 -11.54 -14.00
C PRO A 128 20.01 -11.93 -12.52
N VAL A 129 19.14 -11.35 -11.69
CA VAL A 129 19.07 -11.62 -10.25
C VAL A 129 18.38 -12.96 -9.96
N LEU A 130 17.41 -13.34 -10.80
CA LEU A 130 16.65 -14.58 -10.69
C LEU A 130 17.37 -15.79 -11.32
N ALA A 131 18.24 -15.57 -12.32
CA ALA A 131 18.96 -16.63 -13.01
C ALA A 131 19.72 -17.63 -12.08
N PRO A 132 20.38 -17.21 -10.98
CA PRO A 132 21.07 -18.14 -10.08
C PRO A 132 20.14 -19.14 -9.37
N PHE A 133 18.85 -18.85 -9.29
CA PHE A 133 17.84 -19.76 -8.73
C PHE A 133 17.47 -20.90 -9.71
N GLY A 134 17.94 -20.84 -10.96
CA GLY A 134 17.64 -21.85 -11.96
C GLY A 134 16.17 -21.85 -12.38
N ILE A 135 15.55 -20.66 -12.38
CA ILE A 135 14.20 -20.46 -12.91
C ILE A 135 14.33 -20.44 -14.44
N ASP A 136 13.92 -21.54 -15.07
CA ASP A 136 13.94 -21.68 -16.52
C ASP A 136 12.65 -21.10 -17.11
N MET A 137 12.80 -19.98 -17.83
CA MET A 137 11.71 -19.41 -18.61
C MET A 137 11.37 -20.36 -19.78
N PRO A 138 10.12 -20.84 -19.90
CA PRO A 138 9.75 -21.72 -21.00
C PRO A 138 9.88 -21.03 -22.36
N GLU A 139 10.33 -21.77 -23.38
CA GLU A 139 10.40 -21.26 -24.75
C GLU A 139 8.98 -21.27 -25.38
N GLY A 140 8.31 -20.11 -25.39
CA GLY A 140 7.02 -19.91 -26.05
C GLY A 140 5.95 -19.27 -25.17
N GLU A 141 4.72 -19.19 -25.67
CA GLU A 141 3.56 -18.77 -24.86
C GLU A 141 3.18 -19.90 -23.90
N THR A 142 3.42 -19.69 -22.60
CA THR A 142 2.92 -20.56 -21.53
C THR A 142 1.97 -19.79 -20.64
N TYR A 143 1.10 -20.51 -19.94
CA TYR A 143 0.16 -19.93 -18.96
C TYR A 143 0.75 -19.81 -17.55
N SER A 144 1.84 -20.51 -17.27
CA SER A 144 2.57 -20.44 -16.00
C SER A 144 4.03 -20.87 -16.15
N VAL A 145 4.86 -20.51 -15.17
CA VAL A 145 6.24 -20.95 -14.99
C VAL A 145 6.27 -22.00 -13.86
N ASP A 146 6.84 -23.18 -14.14
CA ASP A 146 6.99 -24.23 -13.13
C ASP A 146 8.19 -23.93 -12.22
N LEU A 147 7.91 -23.55 -10.98
CA LEU A 147 8.93 -23.26 -9.98
C LEU A 147 9.17 -24.47 -9.08
N PRO A 148 10.41 -25.00 -9.02
CA PRO A 148 10.73 -26.03 -8.05
C PRO A 148 10.49 -25.54 -6.62
N GLU A 149 9.83 -26.36 -5.78
CA GLU A 149 9.53 -26.01 -4.37
C GLU A 149 10.74 -25.53 -3.55
N CYS A 150 11.95 -25.93 -3.95
CA CYS A 150 13.18 -25.52 -3.28
C CYS A 150 13.56 -24.07 -3.55
N VAL A 151 13.12 -23.46 -4.66
CA VAL A 151 13.41 -22.07 -5.04
C VAL A 151 12.94 -21.11 -3.96
N HIS A 152 11.66 -21.22 -3.56
CA HIS A 152 11.09 -20.39 -2.49
C HIS A 152 11.89 -20.51 -1.19
N LYS A 153 12.23 -21.75 -0.77
CA LYS A 153 13.01 -21.98 0.46
C LYS A 153 14.40 -21.35 0.41
N VAL A 154 15.07 -21.41 -0.75
CA VAL A 154 16.37 -20.78 -0.95
C VAL A 154 16.23 -19.26 -0.94
N GLY A 155 15.21 -18.72 -1.59
CA GLY A 155 14.87 -17.29 -1.62
C GLY A 155 14.67 -16.71 -0.23
N CYS A 156 13.80 -17.33 0.58
CA CYS A 156 13.56 -16.90 1.96
C CYS A 156 14.83 -16.97 2.82
N ALA A 157 15.67 -17.98 2.63
CA ALA A 157 16.93 -18.11 3.37
C ALA A 157 17.94 -17.00 3.01
N ILE A 158 17.99 -16.61 1.73
CA ILE A 158 18.79 -15.46 1.27
C ILE A 158 18.25 -14.17 1.91
N ALA A 159 16.95 -13.91 1.80
CA ALA A 159 16.30 -12.71 2.36
C ALA A 159 16.58 -12.59 3.86
N THR A 160 16.32 -13.67 4.61
CA THR A 160 16.57 -13.73 6.06
C THR A 160 18.04 -13.43 6.38
N SER A 161 18.99 -14.06 5.67
CA SER A 161 20.41 -13.85 5.92
C SER A 161 20.87 -12.42 5.64
N LEU A 162 20.28 -11.75 4.65
CA LEU A 162 20.57 -10.36 4.30
C LEU A 162 19.95 -9.37 5.31
N HIS A 163 18.74 -9.65 5.80
CA HIS A 163 18.10 -8.84 6.84
C HIS A 163 18.83 -8.90 8.19
N GLU A 164 19.50 -10.02 8.49
CA GLU A 164 20.35 -10.16 9.68
C GLU A 164 21.68 -9.35 9.60
N GLN A 165 22.02 -8.79 8.43
CA GLN A 165 23.24 -8.00 8.28
C GLN A 165 23.12 -6.62 8.95
N SER A 166 24.23 -6.16 9.53
CA SER A 166 24.30 -4.81 10.12
C SER A 166 24.37 -3.69 9.08
N ASP A 167 24.82 -4.00 7.86
CA ASP A 167 24.93 -3.04 6.77
C ASP A 167 23.55 -2.75 6.15
N PRO A 168 23.08 -1.48 6.17
CA PRO A 168 21.84 -1.09 5.51
C PRO A 168 21.79 -1.48 4.03
N ALA A 169 22.89 -1.40 3.30
CA ALA A 169 22.93 -1.70 1.87
C ALA A 169 22.62 -3.18 1.58
N LEU A 170 23.12 -4.09 2.43
CA LEU A 170 22.79 -5.51 2.34
C LEU A 170 21.35 -5.79 2.76
N ARG A 171 20.81 -5.06 3.74
CA ARG A 171 19.40 -5.20 4.13
C ARG A 171 18.44 -4.78 3.01
N GLN A 172 18.80 -3.81 2.18
CA GLN A 172 18.03 -3.43 0.99
C GLN A 172 17.96 -4.55 -0.06
N ILE A 173 19.07 -5.25 -0.28
CA ILE A 173 19.05 -6.49 -1.07
C ILE A 173 18.17 -7.55 -0.38
N GLY A 174 18.17 -7.61 0.95
CA GLY A 174 17.25 -8.44 1.72
C GLY A 174 15.79 -8.14 1.42
N TRP A 175 15.40 -6.86 1.34
CA TRP A 175 14.04 -6.46 0.97
C TRP A 175 13.67 -6.86 -0.46
N LEU A 176 14.59 -6.72 -1.41
CA LEU A 176 14.40 -7.23 -2.78
C LEU A 176 14.03 -8.72 -2.79
N PHE A 177 14.77 -9.56 -2.06
CA PHE A 177 14.46 -10.99 -1.98
C PHE A 177 13.25 -11.30 -1.10
N GLY A 178 12.99 -10.47 -0.08
CA GLY A 178 11.78 -10.54 0.72
C GLY A 178 10.53 -10.38 -0.15
N TRP A 179 10.52 -9.36 -1.00
CA TRP A 179 9.46 -9.07 -1.96
C TRP A 179 9.33 -10.13 -3.05
N LEU A 180 10.44 -10.51 -3.73
CA LEU A 180 10.42 -11.52 -4.80
C LEU A 180 9.86 -12.87 -4.36
N PHE A 181 10.02 -13.22 -3.08
CA PHE A 181 9.61 -14.50 -2.53
C PHE A 181 8.52 -14.37 -1.45
N SER A 182 7.80 -13.25 -1.43
CA SER A 182 6.66 -12.96 -0.52
C SER A 182 6.90 -13.42 0.93
N CYS A 183 8.07 -13.07 1.47
CA CYS A 183 8.52 -13.53 2.78
C CYS A 183 8.93 -12.38 3.71
N THR A 184 8.35 -11.19 3.51
CA THR A 184 8.57 -10.05 4.41
C THR A 184 7.82 -10.18 5.73
N GLY A 185 6.70 -10.91 5.74
CA GLY A 185 6.02 -11.37 6.95
C GLY A 185 4.81 -10.56 7.40
N ASN A 186 4.05 -9.99 6.44
CA ASN A 186 2.77 -9.26 6.55
C ASN A 186 2.86 -7.80 6.10
N SER A 187 3.13 -7.59 4.82
CA SER A 187 2.95 -6.30 4.14
C SER A 187 2.22 -6.51 2.81
N LEU A 188 1.69 -5.44 2.20
CA LEU A 188 1.06 -5.50 0.87
C LEU A 188 2.01 -6.04 -0.21
N VAL A 189 3.31 -6.00 0.06
CA VAL A 189 4.38 -6.54 -0.79
C VAL A 189 4.48 -8.07 -0.78
N ASP A 190 3.76 -8.76 0.10
CA ASP A 190 3.66 -10.23 0.11
C ASP A 190 2.40 -10.74 -0.63
N TYR A 191 1.42 -9.86 -0.88
CA TYR A 191 0.14 -10.24 -1.50
C TYR A 191 0.14 -9.90 -2.99
N ASN A 192 -0.23 -10.87 -3.82
CA ASN A 192 -0.65 -10.63 -5.20
C ASN A 192 -2.15 -10.25 -5.23
N ASP A 193 -2.66 -9.84 -6.40
CA ASP A 193 -4.05 -9.39 -6.55
C ASP A 193 -5.07 -10.45 -6.11
N GLU A 194 -4.82 -11.73 -6.41
CA GLU A 194 -5.71 -12.82 -6.02
C GLU A 194 -5.76 -13.00 -4.50
N ALA A 195 -4.60 -13.06 -3.84
CA ALA A 195 -4.52 -13.21 -2.39
C ALA A 195 -5.08 -12.00 -1.64
N LEU A 196 -4.89 -10.79 -2.18
CA LEU A 196 -5.48 -9.58 -1.58
C LEU A 196 -7.01 -9.55 -1.75
N ALA A 197 -7.53 -10.02 -2.88
CA ALA A 197 -8.97 -10.07 -3.15
C ALA A 197 -9.74 -11.04 -2.22
N GLU A 198 -9.06 -12.01 -1.60
CA GLU A 198 -9.66 -12.89 -0.59
C GLU A 198 -9.87 -12.19 0.76
N ILE A 199 -9.21 -11.05 0.99
CA ILE A 199 -9.30 -10.29 2.23
C ILE A 199 -10.48 -9.32 2.12
N PRO A 200 -11.38 -9.27 3.13
CA PRO A 200 -12.45 -8.28 3.15
C PRO A 200 -11.88 -6.85 3.05
N PRO A 201 -12.44 -5.99 2.19
CA PRO A 201 -11.92 -4.65 2.03
C PRO A 201 -12.08 -3.83 3.31
N LEU A 202 -11.16 -2.89 3.50
CA LEU A 202 -11.20 -1.93 4.60
C LEU A 202 -12.37 -0.95 4.42
N SER A 203 -13.04 -0.60 5.51
CA SER A 203 -14.12 0.39 5.47
C SER A 203 -13.58 1.82 5.40
N TRP A 204 -14.42 2.78 5.05
CA TRP A 204 -14.07 4.20 5.09
C TRP A 204 -14.14 4.81 6.51
N SER A 205 -13.98 3.99 7.56
CA SER A 205 -13.88 4.49 8.93
C SER A 205 -12.53 5.17 9.17
N ALA A 206 -12.45 6.09 10.12
CA ALA A 206 -11.21 6.81 10.42
C ALA A 206 -10.06 5.87 10.82
N ASP A 207 -10.36 4.81 11.56
CA ASP A 207 -9.37 3.83 12.02
C ASP A 207 -8.85 2.99 10.84
N ASP A 208 -9.74 2.51 9.97
CA ASP A 208 -9.37 1.73 8.78
C ASP A 208 -8.60 2.58 7.76
N ILE A 209 -8.96 3.85 7.61
CA ILE A 209 -8.22 4.81 6.77
C ILE A 209 -6.81 5.02 7.30
N ALA A 210 -6.66 5.24 8.61
CA ALA A 210 -5.33 5.40 9.21
C ALA A 210 -4.48 4.14 9.02
N PHE A 211 -5.09 2.97 9.21
CA PHE A 211 -4.42 1.69 8.98
C PHE A 211 -4.03 1.48 7.51
N ALA A 212 -4.93 1.81 6.57
CA ALA A 212 -4.64 1.73 5.13
C ALA A 212 -3.46 2.61 4.75
N VAL A 213 -3.43 3.86 5.21
CA VAL A 213 -2.33 4.79 4.96
C VAL A 213 -1.01 4.24 5.50
N GLU A 214 -1.00 3.70 6.73
CA GLU A 214 0.20 3.07 7.29
C GLU A 214 0.70 1.89 6.45
N LEU A 215 -0.20 1.03 5.97
CA LEU A 215 0.15 -0.10 5.10
C LEU A 215 0.71 0.35 3.74
N ILE A 216 0.11 1.37 3.13
CA ILE A 216 0.55 1.92 1.85
C ILE A 216 1.93 2.57 2.00
N GLU A 217 2.13 3.38 3.05
CA GLU A 217 3.42 4.01 3.33
C GLU A 217 4.53 2.99 3.61
N GLU A 218 4.20 1.90 4.32
CA GLU A 218 5.12 0.79 4.55
C GLU A 218 5.50 0.10 3.23
N ALA A 219 4.52 -0.24 2.40
CA ALA A 219 4.75 -0.88 1.11
C ALA A 219 5.60 0.00 0.19
N ASP A 220 5.31 1.30 0.10
CA ASP A 220 6.11 2.27 -0.64
C ASP A 220 7.54 2.41 -0.08
N GLY A 221 7.69 2.29 1.25
CA GLY A 221 8.99 2.22 1.91
C GLY A 221 9.80 1.01 1.46
N ILE A 222 9.18 -0.17 1.53
CA ILE A 222 9.80 -1.43 1.12
C ILE A 222 10.15 -1.39 -0.37
N MET A 223 9.26 -0.92 -1.24
CA MET A 223 9.54 -0.86 -2.69
C MET A 223 10.68 0.10 -3.05
N ARG A 224 10.86 1.19 -2.30
CA ARG A 224 12.06 2.03 -2.44
C ARG A 224 13.32 1.26 -2.06
N ASP A 225 13.31 0.50 -0.97
CA ASP A 225 14.44 -0.32 -0.57
C ASP A 225 14.71 -1.47 -1.55
N VAL A 226 13.66 -2.09 -2.11
CA VAL A 226 13.74 -3.10 -3.19
C VAL A 226 14.47 -2.52 -4.40
N GLN A 227 14.07 -1.34 -4.86
CA GLN A 227 14.71 -0.66 -5.99
C GLN A 227 16.18 -0.34 -5.70
N MET A 228 16.49 0.16 -4.50
CA MET A 228 17.86 0.42 -4.09
C MET A 228 18.72 -0.85 -4.02
N GLY A 229 18.15 -1.96 -3.50
CA GLY A 229 18.81 -3.26 -3.46
C GLY A 229 19.09 -3.81 -4.86
N LEU A 230 18.14 -3.65 -5.78
CA LEU A 230 18.30 -4.04 -7.18
C LEU A 230 19.39 -3.23 -7.88
N ASP A 231 19.39 -1.92 -7.73
CA ASP A 231 20.41 -1.04 -8.31
C ASP A 231 21.80 -1.35 -7.74
N LEU A 232 21.88 -1.68 -6.45
CA LEU A 232 23.12 -2.08 -5.80
C LEU A 232 23.68 -3.39 -6.39
N LEU A 233 22.85 -4.40 -6.61
CA LEU A 233 23.25 -5.65 -7.27
C LEU A 233 23.71 -5.40 -8.71
N LYS A 234 23.01 -4.56 -9.46
CA LYS A 234 23.36 -4.20 -10.84
C LYS A 234 24.71 -3.47 -10.93
N THR A 235 25.04 -2.66 -9.93
CA THR A 235 26.24 -1.81 -9.93
C THR A 235 27.44 -2.41 -9.21
N THR A 236 27.25 -3.50 -8.46
CA THR A 236 28.31 -4.13 -7.65
C THR A 236 28.47 -5.62 -8.01
N PRO A 237 29.31 -5.95 -9.01
CA PRO A 237 29.52 -7.32 -9.49
C PRO A 237 30.00 -8.30 -8.39
N GLU A 238 30.73 -7.79 -7.39
CA GLU A 238 31.20 -8.59 -6.26
C GLU A 238 30.03 -9.12 -5.43
N LEU A 239 28.98 -8.31 -5.22
CA LEU A 239 27.78 -8.71 -4.49
C LEU A 239 26.98 -9.74 -5.29
N MET A 240 26.88 -9.56 -6.62
CA MET A 240 26.25 -10.56 -7.49
C MET A 240 26.99 -11.91 -7.44
N THR A 241 28.32 -11.89 -7.45
CA THR A 241 29.14 -13.11 -7.32
C THR A 241 28.95 -13.76 -5.95
N ALA A 242 28.84 -12.97 -4.88
CA ALA A 242 28.56 -13.48 -3.54
C ALA A 242 27.17 -14.13 -3.46
N LEU A 243 26.16 -13.50 -4.08
CA LEU A 243 24.79 -14.03 -4.19
C LEU A 243 24.78 -15.40 -4.89
N GLU A 244 25.39 -15.52 -6.07
CA GLU A 244 25.48 -16.79 -6.82
C GLU A 244 26.13 -17.90 -5.98
N ARG A 245 27.23 -17.58 -5.30
CA ARG A 245 27.94 -18.51 -4.41
C ARG A 245 27.07 -18.98 -3.25
N ASN A 246 26.33 -18.05 -2.63
CA ASN A 246 25.46 -18.33 -1.49
C ASN A 246 24.27 -19.21 -1.92
N ILE A 247 23.62 -18.88 -3.03
CA ILE A 247 22.53 -19.68 -3.62
C ILE A 247 23.00 -21.09 -3.96
N ALA A 248 24.14 -21.24 -4.63
CA ALA A 248 24.72 -22.55 -4.96
C ALA A 248 25.05 -23.37 -3.70
N THR A 249 25.44 -22.71 -2.61
CA THR A 249 25.70 -23.36 -1.31
C THR A 249 24.41 -23.87 -0.69
N LEU A 250 23.34 -23.06 -0.70
CA LEU A 250 22.04 -23.45 -0.19
C LEU A 250 21.46 -24.64 -0.96
N TYR A 251 21.46 -24.62 -2.30
CA TYR A 251 21.01 -25.77 -3.10
C TYR A 251 21.81 -27.05 -2.81
N ARG A 252 23.13 -26.93 -2.62
CA ARG A 252 23.98 -28.08 -2.29
C ARG A 252 23.62 -28.67 -0.93
N GLU A 253 23.33 -27.84 0.07
CA GLU A 253 22.91 -28.30 1.39
C GLU A 253 21.51 -28.91 1.37
N LEU A 254 20.57 -28.31 0.62
CA LEU A 254 19.23 -28.84 0.39
C LEU A 254 19.29 -30.24 -0.25
N LYS A 255 20.13 -30.43 -1.26
CA LYS A 255 20.34 -31.73 -1.91
C LYS A 255 20.92 -32.79 -0.98
N LYS A 256 21.78 -32.42 -0.02
CA LYS A 256 22.40 -33.35 0.93
C LYS A 256 21.48 -33.73 2.08
N LYS A 257 20.75 -32.76 2.64
CA LYS A 257 20.00 -32.92 3.90
C LYS A 257 18.49 -33.06 3.71
N GLY A 258 17.98 -32.76 2.52
CA GLY A 258 16.54 -32.70 2.22
C GLY A 258 15.79 -31.52 2.85
N LYS A 259 16.47 -30.71 3.68
CA LYS A 259 15.94 -29.51 4.33
C LYS A 259 17.06 -28.49 4.58
N LEU A 260 16.70 -27.21 4.59
CA LEU A 260 17.57 -26.15 5.08
C LEU A 260 17.48 -26.11 6.61
N ASP A 261 18.62 -26.00 7.27
CA ASP A 261 18.68 -25.75 8.71
C ASP A 261 19.09 -24.28 8.89
N GLU A 262 18.09 -23.42 9.03
CA GLU A 262 18.22 -21.95 9.03
C GLU A 262 19.22 -21.46 10.08
N ARG A 263 19.37 -22.17 11.20
CA ARG A 263 20.25 -21.77 12.30
C ARG A 263 21.73 -22.06 12.10
N ILE A 264 22.10 -22.80 11.06
CA ILE A 264 23.47 -23.32 10.89
C ILE A 264 24.18 -22.72 9.68
N ILE A 265 23.45 -22.27 8.66
CA ILE A 265 24.06 -21.79 7.41
C ILE A 265 24.29 -20.29 7.51
N ARG A 266 25.47 -19.88 8.00
CA ARG A 266 25.94 -18.50 7.88
C ARG A 266 26.41 -18.25 6.46
N LEU A 267 25.69 -17.41 5.74
CA LEU A 267 26.10 -16.96 4.41
C LEU A 267 27.07 -15.79 4.55
N GLU A 268 28.05 -15.75 3.65
CA GLU A 268 29.08 -14.72 3.64
C GLU A 268 28.75 -13.69 2.56
N TRP A 269 28.61 -12.44 2.99
CA TRP A 269 28.39 -11.29 2.12
C TRP A 269 29.65 -10.43 2.19
N GLU A 270 30.63 -10.70 1.31
CA GLU A 270 31.85 -9.89 1.22
C GLU A 270 31.58 -8.66 0.33
N GLY A 271 31.76 -7.45 0.87
CA GLY A 271 31.94 -6.23 0.07
C GLY A 271 30.96 -5.07 0.27
N ALA A 272 31.12 -4.33 1.37
CA ALA A 272 30.73 -2.91 1.46
C ALA A 272 31.61 -2.11 2.46
N GLY A 273 32.80 -2.64 2.80
CA GLY A 273 33.63 -2.13 3.88
C GLY A 273 35.07 -1.86 3.48
N SER A 274 35.32 -0.89 2.59
CA SER A 274 36.60 -0.17 2.54
C SER A 274 36.51 1.18 1.80
N ARG A 275 35.62 2.06 2.25
CA ARG A 275 35.87 3.51 2.16
C ARG A 275 34.98 4.27 3.15
N ALA A 276 35.56 4.60 4.30
CA ALA A 276 34.97 5.50 5.26
C ALA A 276 34.91 6.93 4.68
N ASP A 277 33.77 7.60 4.80
CA ASP A 277 33.74 8.86 5.55
C ASP A 277 32.35 9.13 6.14
N GLY A 278 32.35 9.54 7.41
CA GLY A 278 31.19 9.54 8.28
C GLY A 278 30.21 10.67 8.01
N THR A 279 28.94 10.28 7.88
CA THR A 279 27.82 11.07 8.38
C THR A 279 26.82 10.10 8.98
N ALA A 280 26.77 10.05 10.31
CA ALA A 280 25.73 9.35 11.03
C ALA A 280 24.38 10.03 10.69
N ILE A 281 23.55 9.35 9.92
CA ILE A 281 22.14 9.72 9.79
C ILE A 281 21.43 9.03 10.96
N VAL A 282 20.83 9.85 11.81
CA VAL A 282 20.02 9.43 12.96
C VAL A 282 18.69 8.90 12.44
N ASP A 283 18.36 7.73 12.96
CA ASP A 283 17.14 6.92 12.87
C ASP A 283 15.82 7.71 13.02
N ILE A 284 14.83 7.40 12.17
CA ILE A 284 13.40 7.66 12.40
C ILE A 284 12.57 6.55 11.70
N GLY A 285 11.89 5.71 12.49
CA GLY A 285 10.59 5.15 12.09
C GLY A 285 10.57 3.68 11.62
N VAL A 286 10.53 2.78 12.59
CA VAL A 286 10.04 1.40 12.47
C VAL A 286 8.55 1.39 12.10
N LEU A 287 8.16 0.55 11.13
CA LEU A 287 6.97 -0.29 11.26
C LEU A 287 7.34 -1.72 10.81
N GLN A 288 7.43 -2.59 11.81
CA GLN A 288 7.19 -4.03 11.69
C GLN A 288 5.92 -4.22 12.52
N LEU A 289 4.80 -4.54 11.89
CA LEU A 289 3.55 -4.74 12.62
C LEU A 289 3.72 -5.90 13.61
N ARG A 290 3.55 -5.52 14.88
CA ARG A 290 3.76 -6.28 16.10
C ARG A 290 3.27 -7.73 16.01
N ARG A 291 4.19 -8.67 16.28
CA ARG A 291 3.85 -9.87 17.05
C ARG A 291 3.25 -9.41 18.38
N ASP A 292 1.93 -9.42 18.47
CA ASP A 292 1.08 -9.53 19.66
C ASP A 292 -0.26 -8.84 19.38
N ALA A 293 -1.08 -9.46 18.54
CA ALA A 293 -2.53 -9.41 18.65
C ALA A 293 -2.98 -10.84 19.00
N THR A 294 -3.66 -10.95 20.13
CA THR A 294 -4.05 -12.16 20.89
C THR A 294 -4.58 -13.34 20.09
#